data_AF-A0A6I2G1E6-F1
#
_entry.id   AF-A0A6I2G1E6-F1
#
_cell.length_a   1.000
_cell.length_b   1.000
_cell.length_c   1.000
_cell.angle_alpha   90.00
_cell.angle_beta   90.00
_cell.angle_gamma   90.00
#
_symmetry.space_group_name_H-M   'P 1'
#
loop_
_entity.id
_entity.type
_entity.pdbx_description
1 polymer ?
#
loop_
_entity_poly.entity_id
_entity_poly.type
_entity_poly.pdbx_seq_one_letter_code
_entity_poly.pdbx_strand_id
1 'polypeptide(L)'
;MAMLVINERTDAPKTEQLVAEWLRTCHVPGLAVAGAHIPGRRRGDAGQEADFIVFTPNTAVCIEVKGTLSPSGGVLHCPVNGRWSMTGHEGDPVHVRSGDVNPLYQAKSAMYALKALTENATGAQQFVSALVVIVARGGTTVDLDKPTKRMLPKGVDIMLGNKPNDLFTWFQRGTYRKQIWTISSVRAMLEQLGVNDPAASSDALAQEGFSGDIEGATPRQATSTWMPIDTRQPYTSIETPSPAPDPVIQQPRSPRPSYLPGIAVTHGRPPHTKKRVVKHRRRSAGSPLLAIVALAVIGGGAWYVVDSSSGQHNDRGTSSVTSSAPVVPNELPAQVETTEPSEIPAPQRQAPQGCYPFQPNC
;
A
#
# COMPACT_ATOMS: atom_id res chain seq x y z
N MET A 1 12.55 -4.46 18.52
CA MET A 1 13.15 -4.99 17.29
C MET A 1 12.65 -4.15 16.13
N ALA A 2 13.51 -3.91 15.15
CA ALA A 2 13.24 -3.20 13.91
C ALA A 2 12.68 -4.18 12.87
N MET A 3 11.77 -3.77 12.00
CA MET A 3 11.28 -4.63 10.90
C MET A 3 12.38 -4.87 9.86
N LEU A 4 12.54 -6.12 9.41
CA LEU A 4 13.44 -6.47 8.31
C LEU A 4 12.89 -5.92 6.98
N VAL A 5 13.71 -5.19 6.22
CA VAL A 5 13.38 -4.68 4.88
C VAL A 5 14.33 -5.30 3.85
N ILE A 6 13.77 -5.85 2.76
CA ILE A 6 14.50 -6.56 1.70
C ILE A 6 14.09 -6.07 0.31
N ASN A 7 14.83 -6.52 -0.71
CA ASN A 7 14.57 -6.23 -2.14
C ASN A 7 14.54 -4.73 -2.49
N GLU A 8 15.32 -3.93 -1.77
CA GLU A 8 15.38 -2.50 -2.00
C GLU A 8 16.16 -2.16 -3.26
N ARG A 9 15.65 -1.20 -4.02
CA ARG A 9 16.35 -0.66 -5.19
C ARG A 9 16.98 0.68 -4.86
N THR A 10 18.22 0.88 -5.33
CA THR A 10 18.93 2.16 -5.16
C THR A 10 18.30 3.31 -5.96
N ASP A 11 17.51 2.99 -6.98
CA ASP A 11 16.79 3.94 -7.84
C ASP A 11 15.35 4.20 -7.41
N ALA A 12 14.91 3.65 -6.26
CA ALA A 12 13.55 3.85 -5.75
C ALA A 12 13.26 5.35 -5.53
N PRO A 13 12.04 5.83 -5.80
CA PRO A 13 11.62 7.20 -5.47
C PRO A 13 11.91 7.57 -4.01
N LYS A 14 12.31 8.83 -3.75
CA LYS A 14 12.63 9.31 -2.39
C LYS A 14 11.52 9.06 -1.36
N THR A 15 10.26 9.08 -1.79
CA THR A 15 9.11 8.79 -0.93
C THR A 15 9.07 7.33 -0.49
N GLU A 16 9.44 6.40 -1.38
CA GLU A 16 9.55 4.98 -1.05
C GLU A 16 10.77 4.73 -0.15
N GLN A 17 11.92 5.34 -0.45
CA GLN A 17 13.11 5.25 0.42
C GLN A 17 12.80 5.73 1.85
N LEU A 18 12.04 6.82 1.99
CA LEU A 18 11.62 7.34 3.28
C LEU A 18 10.68 6.37 4.02
N VAL A 19 9.74 5.75 3.31
CA VAL A 19 8.83 4.73 3.88
C VAL A 19 9.60 3.46 4.27
N ALA A 20 10.58 3.02 3.47
CA ALA A 20 11.47 1.91 3.83
C ALA A 20 12.21 2.21 5.14
N GLU A 21 12.71 3.43 5.32
CA GLU A 21 13.35 3.85 6.57
C GLU A 21 12.39 3.87 7.77
N TRP A 22 11.15 4.29 7.56
CA TRP A 22 10.11 4.18 8.59
C TRP A 22 9.78 2.74 8.95
N LEU A 23 9.78 1.83 7.97
CA LEU A 23 9.58 0.40 8.22
C LEU A 23 10.74 -0.17 9.04
N ARG A 24 12.00 0.14 8.72
CA ARG A 24 13.16 -0.27 9.55
C ARG A 24 13.05 0.23 10.98
N THR A 25 12.56 1.44 11.20
CA THR A 25 12.39 2.00 12.56
C THR A 25 11.08 1.59 13.23
N CYS A 26 10.23 0.82 12.54
CA CYS A 26 8.97 0.32 13.07
C CYS A 26 9.25 -0.78 14.10
N HIS A 27 8.71 -0.62 15.32
CA HIS A 27 8.87 -1.59 16.40
C HIS A 27 7.84 -2.74 16.35
N VAL A 28 7.24 -2.99 15.19
CA VAL A 28 6.40 -4.17 14.95
C VAL A 28 7.24 -5.21 14.22
N PRO A 29 7.35 -6.45 14.75
CA PRO A 29 8.14 -7.50 14.13
C PRO A 29 7.53 -7.91 12.78
N GLY A 30 8.37 -8.13 11.78
CA GLY A 30 7.92 -8.51 10.45
C GLY A 30 8.96 -8.36 9.34
N LEU A 31 8.51 -8.61 8.12
CA LEU A 31 9.29 -8.51 6.90
C LEU A 31 8.58 -7.56 5.92
N ALA A 32 9.29 -6.57 5.41
CA ALA A 32 8.86 -5.74 4.28
C ALA A 32 9.68 -6.07 3.02
N VAL A 33 8.98 -6.29 1.92
CA VAL A 33 9.55 -6.51 0.59
C VAL A 33 9.29 -5.28 -0.25
N ALA A 34 10.33 -4.53 -0.60
CA ALA A 34 10.22 -3.36 -1.46
C ALA A 34 10.04 -3.75 -2.93
N GLY A 35 9.30 -2.95 -3.71
CA GLY A 35 9.18 -3.07 -5.17
C GLY A 35 8.76 -4.46 -5.66
N ALA A 36 7.87 -5.13 -4.93
CA ALA A 36 7.53 -6.53 -5.18
C ALA A 36 6.58 -6.64 -6.39
N HIS A 37 6.94 -7.49 -7.36
CA HIS A 37 6.07 -7.78 -8.49
C HIS A 37 5.04 -8.85 -8.14
N ILE A 38 3.76 -8.47 -8.16
CA ILE A 38 2.64 -9.39 -7.93
C ILE A 38 2.17 -9.91 -9.29
N PRO A 39 2.29 -11.21 -9.58
CA PRO A 39 1.83 -11.77 -10.85
C PRO A 39 0.31 -11.58 -11.04
N GLY A 40 -0.10 -11.50 -12.30
CA GLY A 40 -1.52 -11.43 -12.65
C GLY A 40 -2.31 -12.64 -12.15
N ARG A 41 -3.59 -12.43 -11.79
CA ARG A 41 -4.43 -13.49 -11.20
C ARG A 41 -4.72 -14.65 -12.14
N ARG A 42 -4.72 -14.39 -13.45
CA ARG A 42 -4.94 -15.40 -14.49
C ARG A 42 -3.77 -15.40 -15.45
N ARG A 43 -3.59 -16.53 -16.12
CA ARG A 43 -2.60 -16.65 -17.19
C ARG A 43 -2.87 -15.59 -18.27
N GLY A 44 -1.89 -14.70 -18.49
CA GLY A 44 -1.98 -13.60 -19.45
C GLY A 44 -2.51 -12.27 -18.89
N ASP A 45 -2.98 -12.23 -17.63
CA ASP A 45 -3.20 -10.96 -16.94
C ASP A 45 -1.84 -10.31 -16.68
N ALA A 46 -1.74 -9.01 -16.94
CA ALA A 46 -0.55 -8.25 -16.55
C ALA A 46 -0.40 -8.28 -15.01
N GLY A 47 0.81 -8.56 -14.54
CA GLY A 47 1.17 -8.35 -13.14
C GLY A 47 1.22 -6.87 -12.81
N GLN A 48 1.37 -6.56 -11.52
CA GLN A 48 1.56 -5.19 -11.05
C GLN A 48 2.60 -5.17 -9.94
N GLU A 49 3.35 -4.08 -9.87
CA GLU A 49 4.26 -3.81 -8.75
C GLU A 49 3.46 -3.19 -7.59
N ALA A 50 3.79 -3.61 -6.37
CA ALA A 50 3.41 -2.92 -5.16
C ALA A 50 4.68 -2.33 -4.53
N ASP A 51 4.60 -1.07 -4.06
CA ASP A 51 5.76 -0.37 -3.52
C ASP A 51 6.33 -1.11 -2.31
N PHE A 52 5.46 -1.64 -1.44
CA PHE A 52 5.86 -2.65 -0.45
C PHE A 52 4.82 -3.76 -0.30
N ILE A 53 5.29 -4.97 -0.01
CA ILE A 53 4.49 -6.02 0.63
C ILE A 53 5.06 -6.27 2.02
N VAL A 54 4.25 -6.06 3.05
CA VAL A 54 4.66 -6.25 4.44
C VAL A 54 3.95 -7.47 5.01
N PHE A 55 4.73 -8.42 5.51
CA PHE A 55 4.29 -9.54 6.32
C PHE A 55 4.59 -9.23 7.78
N THR A 56 3.60 -9.41 8.62
CA THR A 56 3.76 -9.53 10.08
C THR A 56 3.23 -10.92 10.47
N PRO A 57 3.54 -11.44 11.66
CA PRO A 57 2.97 -12.72 12.09
C PRO A 57 1.43 -12.77 12.01
N ASN A 58 0.76 -11.62 12.11
CA ASN A 58 -0.70 -11.52 12.22
C ASN A 58 -1.41 -11.09 10.92
N THR A 59 -0.71 -10.49 9.95
CA THR A 59 -1.33 -9.96 8.72
C THR A 59 -0.31 -9.74 7.60
N ALA A 60 -0.78 -9.76 6.35
CA ALA A 60 -0.06 -9.22 5.20
C ALA A 60 -0.71 -7.94 4.68
N VAL A 61 0.09 -7.04 4.11
CA VAL A 61 -0.35 -5.72 3.64
C VAL A 61 0.38 -5.35 2.35
N CYS A 62 -0.37 -4.95 1.32
CA CYS A 62 0.18 -4.23 0.17
C CYS A 62 0.18 -2.73 0.49
N ILE A 63 1.33 -2.08 0.35
CA ILE A 63 1.46 -0.64 0.54
C ILE A 63 1.71 0.03 -0.81
N GLU A 64 0.93 1.08 -1.08
CA GLU A 64 1.14 2.01 -2.17
C GLU A 64 1.53 3.37 -1.59
N VAL A 65 2.74 3.83 -1.90
CA VAL A 65 3.30 5.10 -1.46
C VAL A 65 3.02 6.16 -2.51
N LYS A 66 2.42 7.27 -2.09
CA LYS A 66 2.11 8.42 -2.97
C LYS A 66 2.65 9.71 -2.36
N GLY A 67 3.60 10.32 -3.06
CA GLY A 67 4.06 11.67 -2.74
C GLY A 67 3.09 12.74 -3.23
N THR A 68 2.89 13.81 -2.47
CA THR A 68 2.21 14.99 -3.02
C THR A 68 3.05 15.63 -4.12
N LEU A 69 2.39 16.04 -5.21
CA LEU A 69 3.07 16.64 -6.36
C LEU A 69 3.39 18.12 -6.11
N SER A 70 2.54 18.80 -5.33
CA SER A 70 2.71 20.19 -4.95
C SER A 70 3.62 20.39 -3.73
N PRO A 71 4.44 21.46 -3.71
CA PRO A 71 5.04 21.97 -2.49
C PRO A 71 4.07 22.86 -1.67
N SER A 72 2.79 22.94 -2.03
CA SER A 72 1.76 23.57 -1.20
C SER A 72 1.11 22.53 -0.29
N GLY A 73 1.01 22.85 1.00
CA GLY A 73 0.21 22.09 1.96
C GLY A 73 -1.29 22.31 1.78
N GLY A 74 -2.10 21.65 2.61
CA GLY A 74 -3.55 21.81 2.62
C GLY A 74 -4.30 20.52 2.93
N VAL A 75 -5.62 20.55 2.75
CA VAL A 75 -6.47 19.37 2.95
C VAL A 75 -6.50 18.54 1.67
N LEU A 76 -6.02 17.30 1.77
CA LEU A 76 -6.10 16.30 0.72
C LEU A 76 -7.41 15.52 0.88
N HIS A 77 -8.36 15.76 -0.04
CA HIS A 77 -9.64 15.08 -0.09
C HIS A 77 -9.51 13.76 -0.85
N CYS A 78 -9.79 12.65 -0.17
CA CYS A 78 -9.57 11.28 -0.65
C CYS A 78 -10.86 10.47 -0.79
N PRO A 79 -11.82 10.86 -1.66
CA PRO A 79 -13.07 10.11 -1.82
C PRO A 79 -12.81 8.70 -2.37
N VAL A 80 -13.69 7.75 -2.02
CA VAL A 80 -13.55 6.34 -2.45
C VAL A 80 -13.65 6.19 -3.98
N ASN A 81 -14.66 6.83 -4.58
CA ASN A 81 -15.05 6.64 -5.98
C ASN A 81 -14.78 7.88 -6.86
N GLY A 82 -14.09 8.89 -6.33
CA GLY A 82 -13.80 10.15 -7.02
C GLY A 82 -12.31 10.36 -7.20
N ARG A 83 -11.93 11.27 -8.12
CA ARG A 83 -10.55 11.76 -8.18
C ARG A 83 -10.22 12.47 -6.88
N TRP A 84 -8.99 12.30 -6.42
CA TRP A 84 -8.52 13.02 -5.25
C TRP A 84 -8.20 14.46 -5.62
N SER A 85 -8.38 15.37 -4.67
CA SER A 85 -8.16 16.79 -4.87
C SER A 85 -7.50 17.40 -3.64
N MET A 86 -6.82 18.52 -3.83
CA MET A 86 -6.21 19.28 -2.74
C MET A 86 -6.44 20.76 -3.01
N THR A 87 -6.80 21.51 -1.98
CA THR A 87 -7.05 22.96 -2.10
C THR A 87 -5.82 23.66 -2.68
N GLY A 88 -6.02 24.50 -3.69
CA GLY A 88 -4.93 25.23 -4.35
C GLY A 88 -4.08 24.39 -5.32
N HIS A 89 -4.49 23.13 -5.59
CA HIS A 89 -3.83 22.28 -6.59
C HIS A 89 -4.78 21.96 -7.75
N GLU A 90 -4.33 22.25 -8.97
CA GLU A 90 -5.07 21.89 -10.19
C GLU A 90 -4.73 20.45 -10.62
N GLY A 91 -5.75 19.62 -10.86
CA GLY A 91 -5.57 18.21 -11.23
C GLY A 91 -5.28 17.30 -10.03
N ASP A 92 -4.70 16.12 -10.30
CA ASP A 92 -4.45 15.13 -9.25
C ASP A 92 -3.31 15.58 -8.33
N PRO A 93 -3.52 15.65 -7.00
CA PRO A 93 -2.50 16.11 -6.05
C PRO A 93 -1.40 15.07 -5.79
N VAL A 94 -1.58 13.84 -6.26
CA VAL A 94 -0.66 12.71 -6.17
C VAL A 94 -0.64 11.97 -7.50
N HIS A 95 0.40 11.18 -7.77
CA HIS A 95 0.42 10.36 -8.98
C HIS A 95 -0.69 9.29 -8.98
N VAL A 96 -1.45 9.23 -10.08
CA VAL A 96 -2.49 8.21 -10.32
C VAL A 96 -2.08 7.37 -11.52
N ARG A 97 -2.12 6.03 -11.34
CA ARG A 97 -1.81 5.09 -12.42
C ARG A 97 -2.78 5.28 -13.59
N SER A 98 -2.27 5.20 -14.81
CA SER A 98 -3.09 5.34 -16.02
C SER A 98 -4.29 4.38 -16.02
N GLY A 99 -5.48 4.93 -16.26
CA GLY A 99 -6.75 4.19 -16.25
C GLY A 99 -7.45 4.09 -14.90
N ASP A 100 -6.77 4.41 -13.79
CA ASP A 100 -7.37 4.46 -12.47
C ASP A 100 -7.97 5.85 -12.18
N VAL A 101 -8.99 5.90 -11.32
CA VAL A 101 -9.62 7.15 -10.87
C VAL A 101 -8.85 7.78 -9.71
N ASN A 102 -8.30 6.95 -8.83
CA ASN A 102 -7.51 7.36 -7.68
C ASN A 102 -6.61 6.19 -7.20
N PRO A 103 -5.65 6.45 -6.28
CA PRO A 103 -4.71 5.43 -5.81
C PRO A 103 -5.34 4.21 -5.11
N LEU A 104 -6.57 4.30 -4.60
CA LEU A 104 -7.23 3.14 -3.97
C LEU A 104 -7.46 2.00 -4.96
N TYR A 105 -7.64 2.30 -6.25
CA TYR A 105 -7.85 1.28 -7.27
C TYR A 105 -6.60 0.42 -7.47
N GLN A 106 -5.43 1.06 -7.51
CA GLN A 106 -4.14 0.38 -7.56
C GLN A 106 -3.93 -0.49 -6.32
N ALA A 107 -4.05 0.09 -5.12
CA ALA A 107 -3.87 -0.64 -3.86
C ALA A 107 -4.83 -1.84 -3.72
N LYS A 108 -6.12 -1.64 -4.06
CA LYS A 108 -7.14 -2.69 -4.01
C LYS A 108 -6.86 -3.80 -5.03
N SER A 109 -6.40 -3.45 -6.22
CA SER A 109 -5.98 -4.41 -7.24
C SER A 109 -4.81 -5.26 -6.74
N ALA A 110 -3.78 -4.62 -6.17
CA ALA A 110 -2.60 -5.29 -5.60
C ALA A 110 -3.00 -6.25 -4.47
N MET A 111 -3.81 -5.79 -3.52
CA MET A 111 -4.33 -6.59 -2.41
C MET A 111 -5.08 -7.84 -2.90
N TYR A 112 -5.96 -7.72 -3.91
CA TYR A 112 -6.68 -8.89 -4.42
C TYR A 112 -5.80 -9.87 -5.19
N ALA A 113 -4.81 -9.36 -5.92
CA ALA A 113 -3.83 -10.21 -6.60
C ALA A 113 -2.98 -10.97 -5.57
N LEU A 114 -2.49 -10.28 -4.53
CA LEU A 114 -1.73 -10.91 -3.46
C LEU A 114 -2.56 -11.91 -2.66
N LYS A 115 -3.85 -11.63 -2.40
CA LYS A 115 -4.75 -12.57 -1.74
C LYS A 115 -4.88 -13.87 -2.53
N ALA A 116 -5.02 -13.79 -3.86
CA ALA A 116 -5.07 -14.97 -4.72
C ALA A 116 -3.74 -15.75 -4.72
N LEU A 117 -2.60 -15.03 -4.73
CA LEU A 117 -1.28 -15.63 -4.64
C LEU A 117 -1.09 -16.38 -3.31
N THR A 118 -1.59 -15.81 -2.22
CA THR A 118 -1.50 -16.42 -0.89
C THR A 118 -2.27 -17.73 -0.78
N GLU A 119 -3.45 -17.80 -1.40
CA GLU A 119 -4.23 -19.05 -1.47
C GLU A 119 -3.46 -20.14 -2.21
N ASN A 120 -2.77 -19.79 -3.30
CA ASN A 120 -1.93 -20.73 -4.06
C ASN A 120 -0.69 -21.16 -3.28
N ALA A 121 -0.02 -20.23 -2.60
CA ALA A 121 1.24 -20.49 -1.89
C ALA A 121 1.04 -21.28 -0.59
N THR A 122 -0.06 -21.00 0.13
CA THR A 122 -0.27 -21.50 1.51
C THR A 122 -1.42 -22.50 1.63
N GLY A 123 -2.19 -22.71 0.56
CA GLY A 123 -3.37 -23.58 0.55
C GLY A 123 -4.58 -23.02 1.33
N ALA A 124 -4.50 -21.78 1.84
CA ALA A 124 -5.55 -21.15 2.59
C ALA A 124 -5.71 -19.67 2.21
N GLN A 125 -6.95 -19.18 2.23
CA GLN A 125 -7.19 -17.74 2.11
C GLN A 125 -6.78 -17.04 3.39
N GLN A 126 -5.65 -16.34 3.33
CA GLN A 126 -5.23 -15.46 4.41
C GLN A 126 -5.75 -14.04 4.21
N PHE A 127 -5.78 -13.28 5.31
CA PHE A 127 -6.19 -11.89 5.28
C PHE A 127 -5.05 -11.01 4.76
N VAL A 128 -5.34 -10.26 3.70
CA VAL A 128 -4.44 -9.27 3.10
C VAL A 128 -5.14 -7.91 3.13
N SER A 129 -4.44 -6.89 3.59
CA SER A 129 -4.91 -5.48 3.54
C SER A 129 -4.22 -4.70 2.43
N ALA A 130 -4.80 -3.57 2.06
CA ALA A 130 -4.15 -2.54 1.26
C ALA A 130 -4.03 -1.25 2.09
N LEU A 131 -2.91 -0.56 1.96
CA LEU A 131 -2.67 0.72 2.60
C LEU A 131 -2.11 1.69 1.56
N VAL A 132 -2.77 2.83 1.38
CA VAL A 132 -2.17 3.96 0.65
C VAL A 132 -1.50 4.87 1.66
N VAL A 133 -0.18 5.06 1.55
CA VAL A 133 0.60 5.97 2.40
C VAL A 133 0.88 7.25 1.62
N ILE A 134 0.38 8.38 2.14
CA ILE A 134 0.65 9.70 1.58
C ILE A 134 1.87 10.29 2.26
N VAL A 135 2.85 10.70 1.47
CA VAL A 135 4.05 11.39 1.96
C VAL A 135 4.01 12.84 1.48
N ALA A 136 3.89 13.78 2.41
CA ALA A 136 3.89 15.20 2.08
C ALA A 136 5.26 15.64 1.56
N ARG A 137 5.29 16.31 0.41
CA ARG A 137 6.52 16.82 -0.20
C ARG A 137 7.02 18.05 0.58
N GLY A 138 8.32 18.08 0.86
CA GLY A 138 9.00 19.31 1.32
C GLY A 138 8.60 19.81 2.71
N GLY A 139 8.21 18.93 3.63
CA GLY A 139 7.83 19.32 5.01
C GLY A 139 6.53 20.13 5.09
N THR A 140 5.74 20.14 4.00
CA THR A 140 4.44 20.80 3.97
C THR A 140 3.46 20.12 4.91
N THR A 141 2.57 20.91 5.49
CA THR A 141 1.48 20.37 6.31
C THR A 141 0.34 19.95 5.40
N VAL A 142 0.05 18.65 5.37
CA VAL A 142 -1.10 18.07 4.68
C VAL A 142 -2.03 17.50 5.74
N ASP A 143 -3.33 17.75 5.60
CA ASP A 143 -4.36 17.07 6.39
C ASP A 143 -5.11 16.09 5.49
N LEU A 144 -5.45 14.93 6.03
CA LEU A 144 -6.26 13.95 5.29
C LEU A 144 -7.74 14.12 5.60
N ASP A 145 -8.51 14.47 4.58
CA ASP A 145 -9.95 14.28 4.57
C ASP A 145 -10.27 12.97 3.83
N LYS A 146 -10.35 11.88 4.60
CA LYS A 146 -10.67 10.55 4.09
C LYS A 146 -12.00 10.04 4.64
N PRO A 147 -12.73 9.22 3.87
CA PRO A 147 -13.94 8.56 4.33
C PRO A 147 -13.71 7.74 5.61
N THR A 148 -14.75 7.60 6.41
CA THR A 148 -14.70 6.73 7.58
C THR A 148 -14.41 5.28 7.18
N LYS A 149 -13.84 4.49 8.11
CA LYS A 149 -13.50 3.08 7.87
C LYS A 149 -14.68 2.23 7.37
N ARG A 150 -15.92 2.60 7.69
CA ARG A 150 -17.12 1.89 7.21
C ARG A 150 -17.42 2.15 5.73
N MET A 151 -16.98 3.28 5.20
CA MET A 151 -17.18 3.68 3.81
C MET A 151 -16.03 3.22 2.91
N LEU A 152 -14.83 3.03 3.47
CA LEU A 152 -13.70 2.46 2.73
C LEU A 152 -13.96 0.98 2.39
N PRO A 153 -13.44 0.49 1.25
CA PRO A 153 -13.49 -0.93 0.93
C PRO A 153 -12.89 -1.77 2.06
N LYS A 154 -13.47 -2.95 2.33
CA LYS A 154 -12.97 -3.84 3.38
C LYS A 154 -11.49 -4.18 3.15
N GLY A 155 -10.69 -4.01 4.19
CA GLY A 155 -9.25 -4.27 4.15
C GLY A 155 -8.42 -3.15 3.53
N VAL A 156 -9.02 -2.03 3.12
CA VAL A 156 -8.30 -0.89 2.54
C VAL A 156 -8.31 0.29 3.50
N ASP A 157 -7.17 0.96 3.64
CA ASP A 157 -7.02 2.19 4.41
C ASP A 157 -6.12 3.21 3.69
N ILE A 158 -6.21 4.47 4.12
CA ILE A 158 -5.36 5.58 3.65
C ILE A 158 -4.71 6.18 4.88
N MET A 159 -3.42 6.44 4.85
CA MET A 159 -2.71 7.04 5.97
C MET A 159 -1.82 8.16 5.49
N LEU A 160 -1.71 9.20 6.31
CA LEU A 160 -0.73 10.24 6.12
C LEU A 160 0.53 9.78 6.85
N GLY A 161 1.61 9.55 6.11
CA GLY A 161 2.93 9.31 6.66
C GLY A 161 3.61 10.64 6.90
N ASN A 162 3.46 11.19 8.10
CA ASN A 162 4.20 12.37 8.51
C ASN A 162 5.43 11.98 9.34
N LYS A 163 5.31 10.88 10.09
CA LYS A 163 6.33 10.42 11.04
C LYS A 163 6.44 8.89 11.01
N PRO A 164 7.62 8.32 11.35
CA PRO A 164 7.78 6.86 11.43
C PRO A 164 6.74 6.17 12.33
N ASN A 165 6.32 6.84 13.41
CA ASN A 165 5.38 6.29 14.39
C ASN A 165 3.94 6.10 13.84
N ASP A 166 3.59 6.73 12.71
CA ASP A 166 2.27 6.58 12.10
C ASP A 166 2.08 5.16 11.56
N LEU A 167 3.10 4.61 10.88
CA LEU A 167 3.12 3.23 10.41
C LEU A 167 3.09 2.24 11.58
N PHE A 168 3.89 2.48 12.62
CA PHE A 168 3.87 1.67 13.84
C PHE A 168 2.46 1.61 14.43
N THR A 169 1.81 2.75 14.62
CA THR A 169 0.44 2.84 15.16
C THR A 169 -0.57 2.10 14.28
N TRP A 170 -0.38 2.13 12.96
CA TRP A 170 -1.24 1.40 12.04
C TRP A 170 -1.07 -0.12 12.17
N PHE A 171 0.17 -0.62 12.17
CA PHE A 171 0.48 -2.05 12.30
C PHE A 171 0.12 -2.61 13.68
N GLN A 172 0.27 -1.82 14.74
CA GLN A 172 -0.07 -2.22 16.11
C GLN A 172 -1.54 -2.66 16.25
N ARG A 173 -2.44 -2.21 15.37
CA ARG A 173 -3.85 -2.63 15.36
C ARG A 173 -4.02 -4.11 14.98
N GLY A 174 -3.05 -4.67 14.26
CA GLY A 174 -3.05 -6.04 13.78
C GLY A 174 -2.48 -7.05 14.77
N THR A 175 -1.66 -6.61 15.74
CA THR A 175 -0.89 -7.49 16.63
C THR A 175 -1.77 -8.33 17.56
N TYR A 176 -2.98 -7.87 17.86
CA TYR A 176 -3.97 -8.60 18.67
C TYR A 176 -4.69 -9.74 17.93
N ARG A 177 -4.48 -9.88 16.62
CA ARG A 177 -5.09 -10.97 15.84
C ARG A 177 -4.31 -12.27 16.05
N LYS A 178 -4.92 -13.41 15.73
CA LYS A 178 -4.20 -14.68 15.68
C LYS A 178 -3.02 -14.58 14.71
N GLN A 179 -1.86 -15.12 15.09
CA GLN A 179 -0.75 -15.29 14.15
C GLN A 179 -1.13 -16.35 13.10
N ILE A 180 -1.06 -15.97 11.83
CA ILE A 180 -1.43 -16.82 10.69
C ILE A 180 -0.28 -16.99 9.69
N TRP A 181 0.73 -16.13 9.77
CA TRP A 181 1.93 -16.19 8.95
C TRP A 181 3.03 -16.93 9.71
N THR A 182 3.40 -18.11 9.22
CA THR A 182 4.57 -18.89 9.66
C THR A 182 5.78 -18.60 8.78
N ILE A 183 6.96 -19.01 9.24
CA ILE A 183 8.21 -18.92 8.47
C ILE A 183 8.04 -19.56 7.08
N SER A 184 7.46 -20.76 6.99
CA SER A 184 7.30 -21.45 5.70
C SER A 184 6.28 -20.78 4.79
N SER A 185 5.19 -20.22 5.36
CA SER A 185 4.21 -19.49 4.55
C SER A 185 4.80 -18.20 3.94
N VAL A 186 5.65 -17.49 4.69
CA VAL A 186 6.35 -16.30 4.19
C VAL A 186 7.37 -16.69 3.12
N ARG A 187 8.16 -17.74 3.34
CA ARG A 187 9.13 -18.24 2.34
C ARG A 187 8.44 -18.68 1.04
N ALA A 188 7.33 -19.40 1.14
CA ALA A 188 6.54 -19.78 -0.03
C ALA A 188 6.01 -18.56 -0.80
N MET A 189 5.61 -17.50 -0.08
CA MET A 189 5.23 -16.23 -0.73
C MET A 189 6.41 -15.55 -1.43
N LEU A 190 7.60 -15.50 -0.80
CA LEU A 190 8.80 -14.92 -1.41
C LEU A 190 9.16 -15.65 -2.70
N GLU A 191 9.09 -16.98 -2.72
CA GLU A 191 9.30 -17.79 -3.92
C GLU A 191 8.28 -17.44 -5.03
N GLN A 192 7.00 -17.34 -4.70
CA GLN A 192 5.94 -16.98 -5.66
C GLN A 192 6.07 -15.54 -6.18
N LEU A 193 6.64 -14.64 -5.38
CA LEU A 193 6.98 -13.26 -5.78
C LEU A 193 8.30 -13.18 -6.57
N GLY A 194 9.05 -14.29 -6.67
CA GLY A 194 10.37 -14.32 -7.32
C GLY A 194 11.46 -13.59 -6.54
N VAL A 195 11.28 -13.39 -5.22
CA VAL A 195 12.22 -12.69 -4.35
C VAL A 195 13.16 -13.69 -3.70
N ASN A 196 14.45 -13.57 -4.00
CA ASN A 196 15.50 -14.41 -3.45
C ASN A 196 16.54 -13.54 -2.75
N ASP A 197 16.22 -13.11 -1.52
CA ASP A 197 17.09 -12.30 -0.69
C ASP A 197 17.65 -13.14 0.47
N PRO A 198 18.98 -13.31 0.59
CA PRO A 198 19.59 -14.11 1.65
C PRO A 198 19.32 -13.55 3.06
N ALA A 199 18.98 -12.26 3.19
CA ALA A 199 18.59 -11.68 4.48
C ALA A 199 17.28 -12.28 5.03
N ALA A 200 16.42 -12.83 4.18
CA ALA A 200 15.19 -13.51 4.57
C ALA A 200 15.40 -15.00 4.92
N SER A 201 16.47 -15.29 5.68
CA SER A 201 16.75 -16.63 6.19
C SER A 201 15.70 -17.08 7.21
N SER A 202 15.55 -18.40 7.43
CA SER A 202 14.59 -18.91 8.42
C SER A 202 14.88 -18.37 9.82
N ASP A 203 16.16 -18.22 10.18
CA ASP A 203 16.57 -17.67 11.48
C ASP A 203 16.22 -16.18 11.59
N ALA A 204 16.42 -15.41 10.52
CA ALA A 204 16.03 -14.00 10.48
C ALA A 204 14.51 -13.85 10.61
N LEU A 205 13.74 -14.68 9.91
CA LEU A 205 12.28 -14.69 10.04
C LEU A 205 11.83 -15.10 11.46
N ALA A 206 12.53 -16.04 12.11
CA ALA A 206 12.24 -16.37 13.51
C ALA A 206 12.50 -15.18 14.45
N GLN A 207 13.56 -14.40 14.20
CA GLN A 207 13.84 -13.16 14.95
C GLN A 207 12.77 -12.08 14.71
N GLU A 208 12.17 -12.05 13.52
CA GLU A 208 11.00 -11.23 13.19
C GLU A 208 9.67 -11.79 13.73
N GLY A 209 9.71 -12.70 14.70
CA GLY A 209 8.56 -13.16 15.45
C GLY A 209 7.60 -14.07 14.67
N PHE A 210 7.99 -14.52 13.48
CA PHE A 210 7.24 -15.54 12.75
C PHE A 210 7.40 -16.89 13.45
N SER A 211 6.28 -17.56 13.70
CA SER A 211 6.30 -18.90 14.28
C SER A 211 6.90 -19.91 13.29
N GLY A 212 7.65 -20.87 13.82
CA GLY A 212 7.96 -22.11 13.09
C GLY A 212 6.68 -22.85 12.71
N ASP A 213 6.77 -23.76 11.74
CA ASP A 213 5.62 -24.55 11.37
C ASP A 213 5.15 -25.38 12.56
N ILE A 214 3.85 -25.32 12.86
CA ILE A 214 3.24 -26.26 13.78
C ILE A 214 3.23 -27.61 13.06
N GLU A 215 4.01 -28.57 13.57
CA GLU A 215 3.98 -29.96 13.11
C GLU A 215 2.52 -30.44 13.02
N GLY A 216 2.06 -30.69 11.79
CA GLY A 216 0.68 -31.10 11.49
C GLY A 216 0.07 -30.46 10.24
N ALA A 217 0.61 -29.35 9.75
CA ALA A 217 0.23 -28.77 8.46
C ALA A 217 1.20 -29.24 7.36
N THR A 218 1.15 -30.53 7.00
CA THR A 218 1.84 -31.02 5.81
C THR A 218 1.31 -30.22 4.60
N PRO A 219 2.17 -29.56 3.80
CA PRO A 219 1.76 -29.04 2.51
C PRO A 219 1.24 -30.23 1.72
N ARG A 220 -0.03 -30.19 1.32
CA ARG A 220 -0.61 -31.21 0.46
C ARG A 220 0.10 -31.09 -0.89
N GLN A 221 1.20 -31.83 -1.05
CA GLN A 221 1.88 -31.97 -2.33
C GLN A 221 0.81 -32.39 -3.34
N ALA A 222 0.54 -31.53 -4.31
CA ALA A 222 -0.29 -31.87 -5.44
C ALA A 222 0.48 -32.88 -6.30
N THR A 223 0.42 -34.17 -5.94
CA THR A 223 0.78 -35.25 -6.86
C THR A 223 -0.25 -35.27 -7.98
N SER A 224 0.07 -34.56 -9.06
CA SER A 224 -0.58 -34.68 -10.36
C SER A 224 -0.24 -36.04 -10.96
N THR A 225 -0.88 -37.10 -10.45
CA THR A 225 -0.89 -38.41 -11.11
C THR A 225 -2.11 -38.44 -12.02
N TRP A 226 -1.92 -38.07 -13.28
CA TRP A 226 -2.88 -38.35 -14.34
C TRP A 226 -2.96 -39.88 -14.52
N MET A 227 -4.04 -40.50 -14.02
CA MET A 227 -4.43 -41.83 -14.46
C MET A 227 -5.50 -41.70 -15.56
N PRO A 228 -5.43 -42.48 -16.66
CA PRO A 228 -6.48 -42.50 -17.65
C PRO A 228 -7.72 -43.19 -17.06
N ILE A 229 -8.88 -42.54 -17.18
CA ILE A 229 -10.17 -43.15 -16.87
C ILE A 229 -10.45 -44.19 -17.96
N ASP A 230 -10.42 -45.47 -17.57
CA ASP A 230 -10.94 -46.55 -18.40
C ASP A 230 -12.46 -46.66 -18.19
N THR A 231 -13.22 -46.08 -19.12
CA THR A 231 -14.67 -46.23 -19.19
C THR A 231 -15.02 -47.64 -19.66
N ARG A 232 -15.37 -48.53 -18.71
CA ARG A 232 -16.42 -49.56 -18.84
C ARG A 232 -16.54 -50.39 -17.57
N GLN A 233 -17.53 -50.07 -16.73
CA GLN A 233 -18.26 -51.09 -15.98
C GLN A 233 -19.75 -50.74 -15.87
N PRO A 234 -20.65 -51.74 -16.05
CA PRO A 234 -22.09 -51.53 -16.02
C PRO A 234 -22.64 -51.41 -14.59
N TYR A 235 -23.57 -50.47 -14.40
CA TYR A 235 -24.32 -50.24 -13.17
C TYR A 235 -25.17 -51.46 -12.79
N THR A 236 -25.03 -51.93 -11.55
CA THR A 236 -26.02 -52.78 -10.88
C THR A 236 -26.99 -51.88 -10.11
N SER A 237 -28.27 -51.91 -10.47
CA SER A 237 -29.32 -51.11 -9.86
C SER A 237 -29.59 -51.60 -8.43
N ILE A 238 -29.48 -50.70 -7.44
CA ILE A 238 -30.00 -50.93 -6.09
C ILE A 238 -31.38 -50.27 -6.02
N GLU A 239 -32.37 -51.09 -5.69
CA GLU A 239 -33.78 -50.77 -5.52
C GLU A 239 -34.00 -49.92 -4.26
N THR A 240 -34.74 -48.83 -4.39
CA THR A 240 -35.07 -47.90 -3.29
C THR A 240 -36.50 -48.18 -2.80
N PRO A 241 -36.77 -48.39 -1.49
CA PRO A 241 -38.14 -48.51 -1.00
C PRO A 241 -38.81 -47.14 -0.85
N SER A 242 -40.05 -47.07 -1.30
CA SER A 242 -40.96 -45.92 -1.22
C SER A 242 -41.28 -45.50 0.22
N PRO A 243 -41.29 -44.19 0.56
CA PRO A 243 -41.87 -43.71 1.81
C PRO A 243 -43.38 -43.47 1.67
N ALA A 244 -44.10 -43.70 2.77
CA ALA A 244 -45.54 -43.51 2.94
C ALA A 244 -45.95 -42.01 3.03
N PRO A 245 -47.23 -41.65 2.83
CA PRO A 245 -47.66 -40.25 2.78
C PRO A 245 -47.96 -39.67 4.18
N ASP A 246 -47.49 -38.43 4.41
CA ASP A 246 -47.79 -37.63 5.60
C ASP A 246 -49.14 -36.86 5.47
N PRO A 247 -49.80 -36.52 6.60
CA PRO A 247 -51.10 -35.86 6.60
C PRO A 247 -51.02 -34.33 6.40
N VAL A 248 -52.03 -33.82 5.71
CA VAL A 248 -52.21 -32.40 5.33
C VAL A 248 -52.60 -31.54 6.54
N ILE A 249 -51.76 -30.57 6.90
CA ILE A 249 -52.12 -29.45 7.78
C ILE A 249 -52.44 -28.22 6.92
N GLN A 250 -53.67 -27.73 6.99
CA GLN A 250 -54.14 -26.52 6.30
C GLN A 250 -53.60 -25.26 7.00
N GLN A 251 -52.85 -24.42 6.27
CA GLN A 251 -52.50 -23.07 6.71
C GLN A 251 -53.57 -22.05 6.24
N PRO A 252 -53.96 -21.06 7.08
CA PRO A 252 -54.86 -19.99 6.67
C PRO A 252 -54.17 -18.98 5.73
N ARG A 253 -54.84 -18.63 4.63
CA ARG A 253 -54.40 -17.62 3.66
C ARG A 253 -54.69 -16.20 4.19
N SER A 254 -53.68 -15.35 4.23
CA SER A 254 -53.83 -13.90 4.41
C SER A 254 -54.36 -13.21 3.13
N PRO A 255 -55.19 -12.16 3.25
CA PRO A 255 -55.79 -11.48 2.09
C PRO A 255 -54.83 -10.51 1.39
N ARG A 256 -54.84 -10.54 0.05
CA ARG A 256 -54.18 -9.56 -0.82
C ARG A 256 -55.04 -8.29 -0.94
N PRO A 257 -54.44 -7.08 -0.94
CA PRO A 257 -55.16 -5.86 -1.25
C PRO A 257 -55.43 -5.70 -2.76
N SER A 258 -56.64 -5.24 -3.05
CA SER A 258 -57.24 -5.02 -4.36
C SER A 258 -56.64 -3.83 -5.10
N TYR A 259 -56.25 -4.01 -6.37
CA TYR A 259 -55.90 -2.93 -7.29
C TYR A 259 -57.13 -2.49 -8.08
N LEU A 260 -57.39 -1.17 -8.10
CA LEU A 260 -58.38 -0.52 -8.95
C LEU A 260 -57.86 -0.33 -10.39
N PRO A 261 -58.75 -0.27 -11.41
CA PRO A 261 -58.37 -0.18 -12.81
C PRO A 261 -58.29 1.27 -13.30
N GLY A 262 -57.38 1.55 -14.24
CA GLY A 262 -57.39 2.83 -14.94
C GLY A 262 -56.30 3.04 -15.98
N ILE A 263 -56.74 2.99 -17.25
CA ILE A 263 -56.22 3.69 -18.43
C ILE A 263 -55.08 3.01 -19.21
N ALA A 264 -55.49 2.44 -20.34
CA ALA A 264 -54.66 1.99 -21.44
C ALA A 264 -54.08 3.19 -22.22
N VAL A 265 -52.77 3.14 -22.48
CA VAL A 265 -52.12 3.92 -23.52
C VAL A 265 -51.28 2.97 -24.37
N THR A 266 -51.73 2.76 -25.60
CA THR A 266 -51.07 1.99 -26.65
C THR A 266 -50.03 2.86 -27.35
N HIS A 267 -48.73 2.54 -27.25
CA HIS A 267 -47.76 2.99 -28.25
C HIS A 267 -46.59 2.00 -28.41
N GLY A 268 -46.51 1.44 -29.62
CA GLY A 268 -45.27 1.38 -30.42
C GLY A 268 -44.12 0.49 -29.92
N ARG A 269 -44.09 -0.75 -30.41
CA ARG A 269 -42.92 -1.63 -30.39
C ARG A 269 -41.91 -1.16 -31.47
N PRO A 270 -40.65 -0.78 -31.15
CA PRO A 270 -39.64 -0.54 -32.17
C PRO A 270 -38.93 -1.85 -32.55
N PRO A 271 -38.44 -1.98 -33.80
CA PRO A 271 -37.90 -3.23 -34.32
C PRO A 271 -36.46 -3.50 -33.87
N HIS A 272 -36.17 -4.79 -33.70
CA HIS A 272 -34.83 -5.33 -33.47
C HIS A 272 -33.88 -4.98 -34.62
N THR A 273 -32.87 -4.16 -34.33
CA THR A 273 -31.73 -3.93 -35.24
C THR A 273 -30.58 -4.87 -34.87
N LYS A 274 -30.27 -5.78 -35.79
CA LYS A 274 -29.12 -6.70 -35.73
C LYS A 274 -27.83 -5.88 -35.89
N LYS A 275 -27.02 -5.73 -34.84
CA LYS A 275 -25.68 -5.13 -34.94
C LYS A 275 -24.71 -6.14 -35.57
N ARG A 276 -24.33 -5.85 -36.82
CA ARG A 276 -23.18 -6.46 -37.52
C ARG A 276 -21.89 -6.19 -36.74
N VAL A 277 -21.18 -7.25 -36.36
CA VAL A 277 -19.82 -7.18 -35.83
C VAL A 277 -18.87 -6.92 -37.00
N VAL A 278 -18.39 -5.69 -37.14
CA VAL A 278 -17.31 -5.32 -38.06
C VAL A 278 -15.98 -5.59 -37.36
N LYS A 279 -15.26 -6.62 -37.82
CA LYS A 279 -13.88 -6.90 -37.41
C LYS A 279 -12.94 -5.88 -38.04
N HIS A 280 -12.52 -4.85 -37.29
CA HIS A 280 -11.39 -4.02 -37.70
C HIS A 280 -10.07 -4.76 -37.47
N ARG A 281 -9.49 -5.23 -38.57
CA ARG A 281 -8.14 -5.78 -38.67
C ARG A 281 -7.14 -4.61 -38.57
N ARG A 282 -6.64 -4.31 -37.36
CA ARG A 282 -5.54 -3.35 -37.19
C ARG A 282 -4.24 -3.97 -37.68
N ARG A 283 -3.79 -3.50 -38.85
CA ARG A 283 -2.40 -3.62 -39.32
C ARG A 283 -1.54 -2.73 -38.42
N SER A 284 -0.63 -3.34 -37.68
CA SER A 284 0.44 -2.66 -36.95
C SER A 284 1.54 -2.32 -37.95
N ALA A 285 1.57 -1.06 -38.41
CA ALA A 285 2.74 -0.47 -39.07
C ALA A 285 3.71 -0.01 -37.98
N GLY A 286 4.95 -0.49 -38.03
CA GLY A 286 6.03 -0.09 -37.13
C GLY A 286 6.38 1.38 -37.29
N SER A 287 6.50 2.10 -36.17
CA SER A 287 7.04 3.46 -36.15
C SER A 287 8.56 3.42 -35.94
N PRO A 288 9.35 4.11 -36.77
CA PRO A 288 10.81 4.19 -36.66
C PRO A 288 11.18 5.31 -35.67
N LEU A 289 11.37 4.96 -34.40
CA LEU A 289 11.85 5.88 -33.35
C LEU A 289 13.17 5.37 -32.72
N LEU A 290 14.00 4.70 -33.53
CA LEU A 290 15.32 4.20 -33.16
C LEU A 290 16.46 4.86 -33.97
N ALA A 291 16.29 6.13 -34.37
CA ALA A 291 17.30 6.86 -35.15
C ALA A 291 17.84 8.14 -34.48
N ILE A 292 17.36 8.53 -33.30
CA ILE A 292 17.79 9.80 -32.66
C ILE A 292 18.78 9.58 -31.49
N VAL A 293 18.88 8.37 -30.94
CA VAL A 293 19.81 8.09 -29.81
C VAL A 293 21.27 7.92 -30.27
N ALA A 294 21.52 7.64 -31.56
CA ALA A 294 22.87 7.41 -32.08
C ALA A 294 23.71 8.68 -32.33
N LEU A 295 23.11 9.87 -32.33
CA LEU A 295 23.83 11.14 -32.58
C LEU A 295 24.21 11.92 -31.31
N ALA A 296 23.64 11.58 -30.15
CA ALA A 296 23.97 12.27 -28.89
C ALA A 296 25.27 11.76 -28.23
N VAL A 297 25.73 10.55 -28.57
CA VAL A 297 26.93 9.94 -27.95
C VAL A 297 28.24 10.43 -28.58
N ILE A 298 28.21 11.04 -29.77
CA ILE A 298 29.41 11.55 -30.45
C ILE A 298 29.69 13.04 -30.11
N GLY A 299 28.69 13.81 -29.67
CA GLY A 299 28.84 15.24 -29.37
C GLY A 299 29.28 15.59 -27.93
N GLY A 300 29.07 14.70 -26.96
CA GLY A 300 29.29 15.00 -25.53
C GLY A 300 30.68 14.65 -24.98
N GLY A 301 31.48 13.87 -25.71
CA GLY A 301 32.76 13.33 -25.23
C GLY A 301 33.97 14.26 -25.36
N ALA A 302 33.82 15.45 -25.94
CA ALA A 302 34.94 16.34 -26.27
C ALA A 302 35.22 17.46 -25.25
N TRP A 303 34.45 17.56 -24.16
CA TRP A 303 34.52 18.72 -23.25
C TRP A 303 35.12 18.45 -21.86
N TYR A 304 35.73 17.29 -21.61
CA TYR A 304 36.21 16.92 -20.26
C TYR A 304 37.70 16.60 -20.12
N VAL A 305 38.57 16.99 -21.08
CA VAL A 305 40.02 16.73 -21.00
C VAL A 305 40.88 17.97 -21.29
N VAL A 306 40.48 19.14 -20.79
CA VAL A 306 41.35 20.32 -20.72
C VAL A 306 41.05 21.11 -19.46
N ASP A 307 41.43 20.62 -18.27
CA ASP A 307 41.76 21.52 -17.13
C ASP A 307 42.51 20.84 -15.97
N SER A 308 43.59 20.10 -16.24
CA SER A 308 44.41 19.58 -15.14
C SER A 308 45.89 19.44 -15.51
N SER A 309 46.59 20.57 -15.67
CA SER A 309 48.05 20.63 -15.52
C SER A 309 48.58 22.06 -15.61
N SER A 310 48.68 22.76 -14.47
CA SER A 310 49.58 23.92 -14.32
C SER A 310 49.74 24.26 -12.85
N GLY A 311 50.94 24.09 -12.28
CA GLY A 311 51.32 24.73 -11.01
C GLY A 311 52.22 23.93 -10.09
N GLN A 312 53.46 23.67 -10.52
CA GLN A 312 54.56 23.29 -9.63
C GLN A 312 55.75 24.24 -9.85
N HIS A 313 56.55 24.42 -8.78
CA HIS A 313 57.74 25.30 -8.58
C HIS A 313 57.44 26.69 -7.99
N ASN A 314 58.16 27.20 -6.96
CA ASN A 314 59.34 26.71 -6.26
C ASN A 314 59.50 27.44 -4.90
N ASP A 315 60.14 26.73 -3.96
CA ASP A 315 61.08 27.11 -2.90
C ASP A 315 61.37 28.60 -2.62
N ARG A 316 61.48 29.00 -1.33
CA ARG A 316 62.75 29.10 -0.57
C ARG A 316 62.62 29.94 0.73
N GLY A 317 63.11 29.37 1.84
CA GLY A 317 63.81 30.05 2.95
C GLY A 317 62.98 30.97 3.87
N THR A 318 63.30 31.23 5.14
CA THR A 318 64.40 30.82 6.03
C THR A 318 64.03 31.34 7.44
N SER A 319 64.48 30.62 8.48
CA SER A 319 64.90 31.15 9.78
C SER A 319 63.85 31.65 10.82
N SER A 320 63.76 30.87 11.90
CA SER A 320 63.88 31.22 13.32
C SER A 320 63.53 32.65 13.80
N VAL A 321 62.75 32.75 14.88
CA VAL A 321 63.17 33.25 16.21
C VAL A 321 61.94 33.40 17.14
N THR A 322 62.14 32.92 18.38
CA THR A 322 61.47 33.20 19.66
C THR A 322 60.77 34.56 19.77
N SER A 323 59.64 34.66 20.50
CA SER A 323 59.42 35.64 21.59
C SER A 323 57.94 35.87 21.92
N SER A 324 57.61 35.54 23.17
CA SER A 324 56.81 36.31 24.14
C SER A 324 55.30 36.51 24.00
N ALA A 325 54.61 36.13 25.08
CA ALA A 325 53.30 36.57 25.51
C ALA A 325 53.24 38.09 25.79
N PRO A 326 52.03 38.67 25.85
CA PRO A 326 51.43 39.09 27.14
C PRO A 326 49.93 38.67 27.21
N VAL A 327 49.31 38.23 28.31
CA VAL A 327 49.04 38.82 29.64
C VAL A 327 48.19 40.11 29.62
N VAL A 328 46.85 39.92 29.73
CA VAL A 328 45.85 40.60 30.62
C VAL A 328 45.48 42.08 30.29
N PRO A 329 44.25 42.62 30.55
CA PRO A 329 43.25 42.22 31.55
C PRO A 329 41.75 42.13 31.16
N ASN A 330 41.06 41.30 31.95
CA ASN A 330 39.77 41.54 32.62
C ASN A 330 38.98 42.81 32.26
N GLU A 331 37.75 42.61 31.79
CA GLU A 331 36.65 43.56 31.98
C GLU A 331 35.44 42.80 32.56
N LEU A 332 34.93 43.32 33.67
CA LEU A 332 33.85 42.78 34.51
C LEU A 332 32.48 42.86 33.80
N PRO A 333 31.46 42.11 34.26
CA PRO A 333 30.21 41.91 33.53
C PRO A 333 29.24 43.08 33.71
N ALA A 334 28.62 43.48 32.59
CA ALA A 334 27.44 44.34 32.59
C ALA A 334 26.21 43.58 33.13
N GLN A 335 25.35 44.37 33.75
CA GLN A 335 24.34 43.99 34.72
C GLN A 335 23.20 43.15 34.15
N VAL A 336 22.73 42.25 35.01
CA VAL A 336 21.48 41.50 34.89
C VAL A 336 20.31 42.48 34.98
N GLU A 337 19.67 42.73 33.83
CA GLU A 337 18.38 43.40 33.81
C GLU A 337 17.32 42.40 34.28
N THR A 338 16.83 42.65 35.50
CA THR A 338 15.78 41.85 36.15
C THR A 338 14.48 42.09 35.40
N THR A 339 14.12 41.17 34.51
CA THR A 339 12.79 41.16 33.89
C THR A 339 11.78 40.69 34.91
N GLU A 340 10.83 41.57 35.20
CA GLU A 340 9.64 41.37 36.02
C GLU A 340 8.88 40.09 35.60
N PRO A 341 8.36 39.27 36.53
CA PRO A 341 7.59 38.09 36.17
C PRO A 341 6.23 38.51 35.61
N SER A 342 6.01 38.26 34.31
CA SER A 342 4.69 38.34 33.69
C SER A 342 3.67 37.51 34.47
N GLU A 343 2.66 38.22 34.94
CA GLU A 343 1.46 37.73 35.59
C GLU A 343 0.79 36.64 34.74
N ILE A 344 0.69 35.43 35.29
CA ILE A 344 -0.02 34.31 34.66
C ILE A 344 -1.52 34.67 34.64
N PRO A 345 -2.17 34.74 33.46
CA PRO A 345 -3.61 34.96 33.41
C PRO A 345 -4.33 33.79 34.09
N ALA A 346 -5.21 34.11 35.04
CA ALA A 346 -6.09 33.13 35.67
C ALA A 346 -6.89 32.33 34.62
N PRO A 347 -7.11 31.03 34.81
CA PRO A 347 -7.91 30.23 33.88
C PRO A 347 -9.32 30.81 33.79
N GLN A 348 -9.69 31.26 32.60
CA GLN A 348 -11.05 31.68 32.28
C GLN A 348 -11.99 30.49 32.55
N ARG A 349 -12.91 30.66 33.50
CA ARG A 349 -14.00 29.71 33.74
C ARG A 349 -14.80 29.61 32.44
N GLN A 350 -14.72 28.46 31.77
CA GLN A 350 -15.59 28.14 30.66
C GLN A 350 -17.04 28.20 31.15
N ALA A 351 -17.87 28.96 30.46
CA ALA A 351 -19.31 28.96 30.70
C ALA A 351 -19.85 27.53 30.54
N PRO A 352 -20.81 27.09 31.39
CA PRO A 352 -21.35 25.74 31.30
C PRO A 352 -21.96 25.52 29.91
N GLN A 353 -21.38 24.57 29.17
CA GLN A 353 -21.94 24.15 27.91
C GLN A 353 -23.32 23.54 28.17
N GLY A 354 -24.33 24.06 27.47
CA GLY A 354 -25.73 23.68 27.64
C GLY A 354 -25.91 22.17 27.56
N CYS A 355 -26.58 21.61 28.56
CA CYS A 355 -26.93 20.21 28.62
C CYS A 355 -27.95 19.89 27.51
N TYR A 356 -27.72 18.82 26.76
CA TYR A 356 -28.69 18.31 25.79
C TYR A 356 -29.68 17.36 26.47
N PRO A 357 -30.93 17.28 25.99
CA PRO A 357 -31.88 16.32 26.52
C PRO A 357 -31.33 14.90 26.36
N PHE A 358 -31.39 14.13 27.46
CA PHE A 358 -30.99 12.72 27.63
C PHE A 358 -29.53 12.40 28.05
N GLN A 359 -28.75 13.35 28.57
CA GLN A 359 -27.49 13.00 29.26
C GLN A 359 -27.74 12.68 30.75
N PRO A 360 -27.50 11.45 31.22
CA PRO A 360 -27.45 11.17 32.65
C PRO A 360 -26.17 11.79 33.26
N ASN A 361 -26.34 12.53 34.35
CA ASN A 361 -25.32 13.28 35.11
C ASN A 361 -24.82 14.59 34.46
N CYS A 362 -25.69 15.25 33.70
CA CYS A 362 -25.53 16.65 33.29
C CYS A 362 -26.50 17.56 34.06
#